data_AF-A0AAV4FMR9-F1
#
_entry.id   AF-A0AAV4FMR9-F1
#
_cell.length_a   1.000
_cell.length_b   1.000
_cell.length_c   1.000
_cell.angle_alpha   90.00
_cell.angle_beta   90.00
_cell.angle_gamma   90.00
#
_symmetry.space_group_name_H-M   'P 1'
#
loop_
_entity.id
_entity.type
_entity.pdbx_description
1 polymer ?
#
loop_
_entity_poly.entity_id
_entity_poly.type
_entity_poly.pdbx_seq_one_letter_code
_entity_poly.pdbx_strand_id
1 'polypeptide(L)'
;MASVCGGSLALMDAGVQIKEAVAGVAMGLVTLTEPETGKVIQHKTLTDLLGIEDYMGDMDFKMAASATGLTALQVEKFSAVEFSFLH
;
A
#
# COMPACT_ATOMS: atom_id res chain seq x y z
N MET A 1 -0.67 -8.28 3.45
CA MET A 1 -1.97 -7.67 3.80
C MET A 1 -3.11 -8.67 4.00
N ALA A 2 -3.07 -9.85 3.37
CA ALA A 2 -4.09 -10.90 3.50
C ALA A 2 -4.56 -11.19 4.95
N SER A 3 -3.70 -11.08 5.96
CA SER A 3 -4.08 -11.26 7.37
C SER A 3 -5.21 -10.33 7.83
N VAL A 4 -5.26 -9.09 7.31
CA VAL A 4 -6.36 -8.16 7.60
C VAL A 4 -7.67 -8.69 7.01
N CYS A 5 -7.65 -9.09 5.74
CA CYS A 5 -8.82 -9.63 5.04
C CYS A 5 -9.32 -10.91 5.71
N GLY A 6 -8.41 -11.84 6.01
CA GLY A 6 -8.73 -13.09 6.71
C GLY A 6 -9.26 -12.85 8.12
N GLY A 7 -8.68 -11.90 8.85
CA GLY A 7 -9.16 -11.50 10.18
C GLY A 7 -10.57 -10.90 10.12
N SER A 8 -10.85 -10.02 9.15
CA SER A 8 -12.19 -9.45 8.95
C SER A 8 -13.24 -10.54 8.68
N LEU A 9 -12.92 -11.50 7.81
CA LEU A 9 -13.82 -12.62 7.51
C LEU A 9 -14.02 -13.54 8.73
N ALA A 10 -12.95 -13.85 9.46
CA ALA A 10 -13.04 -14.70 10.66
C ALA A 10 -13.88 -14.06 11.77
N LEU A 11 -13.81 -12.74 11.94
CA LEU A 11 -14.66 -12.02 12.91
C LEU A 11 -16.14 -12.09 12.53
N MET A 12 -16.47 -11.98 11.24
CA MET A 12 -17.85 -12.13 10.76
C MET A 12 -18.36 -13.56 10.96
N ASP A 13 -17.55 -14.56 10.62
CA ASP A 13 -17.89 -15.98 10.77
C ASP A 13 -18.10 -16.36 12.25
N ALA A 14 -17.27 -15.82 13.15
CA ALA A 14 -17.41 -15.99 14.59
C ALA A 14 -18.62 -15.26 15.21
N GLY A 15 -19.37 -14.47 14.43
CA GLY A 15 -20.52 -13.70 14.91
C GLY A 15 -20.15 -12.44 15.72
N VAL A 16 -18.90 -11.97 15.62
CA VAL A 16 -18.48 -10.73 16.27
C VAL A 16 -19.13 -9.54 15.55
N GLN A 17 -19.79 -8.67 16.30
CA GLN A 17 -20.43 -7.47 15.77
C GLN A 17 -19.39 -6.39 15.45
N ILE A 18 -18.68 -6.56 14.34
CA ILE A 18 -17.81 -5.53 13.76
C ILE A 18 -18.65 -4.47 13.04
N LYS A 19 -18.19 -3.21 13.07
CA LYS A 19 -18.93 -2.08 12.46
C LYS A 19 -18.97 -2.18 10.94
N GLU A 20 -17.84 -2.53 10.33
CA GLU A 20 -17.66 -2.62 8.88
C GLU A 20 -16.58 -3.67 8.55
N ALA A 21 -16.61 -4.20 7.33
CA ALA A 21 -15.54 -5.04 6.80
C ALA A 21 -14.27 -4.21 6.54
N VAL A 22 -13.10 -4.79 6.79
CA VAL A 22 -11.81 -4.16 6.48
C VAL A 22 -11.00 -5.07 5.57
N ALA A 23 -10.45 -4.50 4.50
CA ALA A 23 -9.53 -5.15 3.59
C ALA A 23 -8.19 -4.42 3.60
N GLY A 24 -7.12 -5.14 3.25
CA GLY A 24 -5.81 -4.54 3.07
C GLY A 24 -5.19 -4.91 1.73
N VAL A 25 -4.41 -4.00 1.17
CA VAL A 25 -3.64 -4.18 -0.07
C VAL A 25 -2.24 -3.62 0.10
N ALA A 26 -1.27 -4.29 -0.49
CA ALA A 26 0.10 -3.81 -0.57
C ALA A 26 0.29 -3.11 -1.92
N MET A 27 0.85 -1.92 -1.90
CA MET A 27 1.04 -1.08 -3.06
C MET A 27 2.52 -0.74 -3.21
N GLY A 28 3.00 -0.72 -4.45
CA GLY A 28 4.37 -0.37 -4.78
C GLY A 28 4.47 0.92 -5.55
N LEU A 29 5.66 1.53 -5.53
CA LEU A 29 6.02 2.60 -6.44
C LEU A 29 7.33 2.27 -7.14
N VAL A 30 7.36 2.47 -8.45
CA VAL A 30 8.59 2.47 -9.24
C VAL A 30 8.74 3.86 -9.83
N THR A 31 9.93 4.44 -9.67
CA THR A 31 10.30 5.77 -10.13
C THR A 31 11.47 5.67 -11.10
N LEU A 32 11.47 6.59 -12.06
CA LEU A 32 12.61 6.84 -12.92
C LEU A 32 13.14 8.22 -12.57
N THR A 33 14.40 8.30 -12.16
CA THR A 33 15.05 9.55 -11.77
C THR A 33 16.09 9.97 -12.80
N GLU A 34 16.22 11.27 -13.02
CA GLU A 34 17.35 11.83 -13.77
C GLU A 34 18.65 11.65 -12.96
N PRO A 35 19.72 11.05 -13.52
CA PRO A 35 20.92 10.72 -12.76
C PRO A 35 21.67 11.93 -12.18
N GLU A 36 21.62 13.09 -12.85
CA GLU A 36 22.38 14.27 -12.46
C GLU A 36 21.67 15.09 -11.37
N THR A 37 20.34 15.15 -11.41
CA THR A 37 19.53 16.00 -10.53
C THR A 37 18.83 15.22 -9.43
N GLY A 38 18.72 13.88 -9.57
CA GLY A 38 17.91 13.03 -8.70
C GLY A 38 16.41 13.25 -8.86
N LYS A 39 15.97 14.05 -9.84
CA LYS A 39 14.57 14.40 -10.03
C LYS A 39 13.80 13.23 -10.61
N VAL A 40 12.65 12.89 -10.01
CA VAL A 40 11.70 11.91 -10.58
C VAL A 40 11.12 12.48 -11.88
N ILE A 41 11.39 11.81 -13.00
CA ILE A 41 10.86 12.15 -14.33
C ILE A 41 9.68 11.28 -14.73
N GLN A 42 9.55 10.10 -14.13
CA GLN A 42 8.41 9.21 -14.31
C GLN A 42 8.18 8.38 -13.04
N HIS A 43 6.93 8.03 -12.78
CA HIS A 43 6.59 7.06 -11.74
C HIS A 43 5.44 6.16 -12.20
N LYS A 44 5.31 4.98 -11.57
CA LYS A 44 4.16 4.10 -11.68
C LYS A 44 3.83 3.47 -10.34
N THR A 45 2.55 3.50 -10.01
CA THR A 45 2.00 2.78 -8.85
C THR A 45 1.67 1.35 -9.26
N LEU A 46 2.05 0.39 -8.43
CA LEU A 46 1.76 -1.03 -8.58
C LEU A 46 0.75 -1.46 -7.53
N THR A 47 -0.34 -2.10 -7.95
CA THR A 47 -1.34 -2.67 -7.04
C THR A 47 -1.04 -4.14 -6.78
N ASP A 48 -1.11 -4.57 -5.52
CA ASP A 48 -0.86 -5.95 -5.10
C ASP A 48 0.52 -6.46 -5.52
N LEU A 49 1.56 -5.73 -5.10
CA LEU A 49 2.93 -6.02 -5.49
C LEU A 49 3.41 -7.41 -5.02
N LEU A 50 4.16 -8.07 -5.90
CA LEU A 50 4.91 -9.28 -5.62
C LEU A 50 6.15 -8.97 -4.79
N GLY A 51 6.70 -9.98 -4.11
CA GLY A 51 7.93 -9.80 -3.32
C GLY A 51 9.14 -9.33 -4.15
N ILE A 52 9.22 -9.68 -5.44
CA ILE A 52 10.26 -9.16 -6.34
C ILE A 52 10.02 -7.69 -6.69
N GLU A 53 8.77 -7.28 -6.86
CA GLU A 53 8.39 -5.90 -7.15
C GLU A 53 8.60 -5.01 -5.92
N ASP A 54 8.40 -5.53 -4.71
CA ASP A 54 8.80 -4.89 -3.46
C ASP A 54 10.32 -4.73 -3.42
N TYR A 55 11.08 -5.82 -3.59
CA TYR A 55 12.54 -5.79 -3.51
C TYR A 55 13.17 -4.81 -4.50
N MET A 56 12.67 -4.77 -5.74
CA MET A 56 13.19 -3.90 -6.80
C MET A 56 12.56 -2.51 -6.84
N GLY A 57 11.42 -2.32 -6.17
CA GLY A 57 10.67 -1.07 -6.17
C GLY A 57 11.26 -0.03 -5.23
N ASP A 58 10.87 1.22 -5.45
CA ASP A 58 11.36 2.37 -4.71
C ASP A 58 10.56 2.68 -3.46
N MET A 59 9.34 2.15 -3.34
CA MET A 59 8.48 2.27 -2.16
C MET A 59 7.56 1.06 -2.04
N ASP A 60 7.32 0.66 -0.79
CA ASP A 60 6.28 -0.30 -0.39
C ASP A 60 5.36 0.39 0.63
N PHE A 61 4.11 0.61 0.24
CA PHE A 61 3.10 1.14 1.15
C PHE A 61 1.93 0.17 1.27
N LYS A 62 1.70 -0.27 2.50
CA LYS A 62 0.66 -1.20 2.89
C LYS A 62 -0.46 -0.42 3.53
N MET A 63 -1.67 -0.60 3.05
CA MET A 63 -2.84 0.10 3.58
C MET A 63 -3.97 -0.86 3.90
N ALA A 64 -4.74 -0.54 4.93
CA ALA A 64 -5.97 -1.22 5.28
C ALA A 64 -7.12 -0.22 5.46
N ALA A 65 -8.27 -0.53 4.88
CA ALA A 65 -9.43 0.37 4.85
C ALA A 65 -10.75 -0.40 4.89
N SER A 66 -11.78 0.26 5.40
CA SER A 66 -13.17 -0.09 5.11
C SER A 66 -13.68 0.69 3.90
N ALA A 67 -14.93 0.48 3.50
CA ALA A 67 -15.54 1.24 2.40
C ALA A 67 -15.64 2.76 2.68
N THR A 68 -15.57 3.16 3.95
CA THR A 68 -15.80 4.55 4.38
C THR A 68 -14.53 5.24 4.90
N GLY A 69 -13.45 4.51 5.17
CA GLY A 69 -12.24 5.12 5.71
C GLY A 69 -11.01 4.23 5.81
N LEU A 70 -9.87 4.90 5.89
CA LEU A 70 -8.57 4.28 6.14
C LEU A 70 -8.43 3.92 7.63
N THR A 71 -7.91 2.73 7.91
CA THR A 71 -7.76 2.20 9.29
C THR A 71 -6.31 1.97 9.68
N ALA A 72 -5.44 1.65 8.71
CA ALA A 72 -4.00 1.54 8.94
C ALA A 72 -3.22 1.89 7.66
N LEU A 73 -2.04 2.46 7.86
CA LEU A 73 -1.05 2.74 6.82
C LEU A 73 0.35 2.41 7.37
N GLN A 74 1.13 1.68 6.58
CA GLN A 74 2.54 1.45 6.81
C GLN A 74 3.28 1.80 5.52
N VAL A 75 4.35 2.58 5.63
CA VAL A 75 5.18 3.00 4.49
C VAL A 75 6.62 2.63 4.78
N GLU A 76 7.25 1.93 3.85
CA GLU A 76 8.66 1.51 3.89
C GLU A 76 9.37 1.86 2.58
N LYS A 77 10.71 1.90 2.63
CA LYS A 77 11.59 2.36 1.54
C LYS A 77 11.18 3.77 1.08
N PHE A 78 11.43 4.76 1.93
CA PHE A 78 11.08 6.14 1.62
C PHE A 78 12.21 6.83 0.85
N SER A 79 12.21 6.67 -0.47
CA SER A 79 12.91 7.59 -1.37
C SER A 79 12.12 8.89 -1.39
N ALA A 80 12.75 10.06 -1.35
CA ALA A 80 12.03 11.34 -1.27
C ALA A 80 11.11 11.55 -2.48
N VAL A 81 9.85 11.14 -2.36
CA VAL A 81 8.81 11.32 -3.37
C VAL A 81 7.98 12.55 -3.06
N GLU A 82 7.56 13.24 -4.11
CA GLU A 82 6.65 14.35 -3.99
C GLU A 82 5.29 13.84 -3.48
N PHE A 83 4.70 14.56 -2.52
CA PHE A 83 3.36 14.26 -2.01
C PHE A 83 2.29 14.29 -3.11
N SER A 84 2.57 14.94 -4.23
CA SER A 84 1.74 14.94 -5.44
C SER A 84 1.49 13.54 -6.00
N PHE A 85 2.37 12.56 -5.76
CA PHE A 85 2.22 11.20 -6.28
C PHE A 85 1.21 10.33 -5.51
N LEU A 86 0.67 10.83 -4.39
CA LEU A 86 -0.32 10.13 -3.54
C LEU A 86 -1.78 10.55 -3.84
N HIS A 87 -2.05 11.19 -4.98
CA HIS A 87 -3.40 11.62 -5.40
C HIS A 87 -4.11 10.57 -6.24
#